data_AF-A0A947RGG1-F1
#
_entry.id   AF-A0A947RGG1-F1
#
_cell.length_a   1.000
_cell.length_b   1.000
_cell.length_c   1.000
_cell.angle_alpha   90.00
_cell.angle_beta   90.00
_cell.angle_gamma   90.00
#
_symmetry.space_group_name_H-M   'P 1'
#
loop_
_entity.id
_entity.type
_entity.pdbx_description
1 polymer ?
#
loop_
_entity_poly.entity_id
_entity_poly.type
_entity_poly.pdbx_seq_one_letter_code
_entity_poly.pdbx_strand_id
1 'polypeptide(L)'
;FLGRDGHQRLNCAESILTAFGELDQVDKEKISRGHGRAPQGECGAICAAKAILAKTNLDHVKEMEDEFIKVAGSTKCREIRKLRKISCLGCVEKSAELLHKRINK
;
A
#
# COMPACT_ATOMS: atom_id res chain seq x y z
N PHE A 1 5.82 12.38 -6.68
CA PHE A 1 5.69 12.35 -5.21
C PHE A 1 7.03 12.02 -4.51
N LEU A 2 8.06 12.86 -4.67
CA LEU A 2 9.36 12.73 -3.95
C LEU A 2 9.64 13.92 -3.01
N GLY A 3 8.68 14.83 -2.85
CA GLY A 3 8.85 16.03 -2.04
C GLY A 3 9.84 17.06 -2.63
N ARG A 4 9.95 17.11 -3.96
CA ARG A 4 10.64 18.21 -4.65
C ARG A 4 9.61 19.29 -4.99
N ASP A 5 10.04 20.55 -4.96
CA ASP A 5 9.25 21.73 -5.33
C ASP A 5 8.09 22.09 -4.38
N GLY A 6 8.31 22.00 -3.06
CA GLY A 6 7.35 22.46 -2.06
C GLY A 6 6.18 21.51 -1.75
N HIS A 7 6.12 20.36 -2.44
CA HIS A 7 5.13 19.33 -2.15
C HIS A 7 5.53 18.46 -0.95
N GLN A 8 4.57 18.13 -0.09
CA GLN A 8 4.81 17.28 1.07
C GLN A 8 5.17 15.85 0.63
N ARG A 9 6.21 15.28 1.26
CA ARG A 9 6.63 13.91 0.98
C ARG A 9 5.62 12.94 1.57
N LEU A 10 4.92 12.21 0.71
CA LEU A 10 3.97 11.18 1.11
C LEU A 10 4.67 9.90 1.56
N ASN A 11 4.08 9.25 2.55
CA ASN A 11 4.45 7.89 2.95
C ASN A 11 3.84 6.84 2.00
N CYS A 12 4.17 5.56 2.21
CA CYS A 12 3.74 4.48 1.30
C CYS A 12 2.21 4.31 1.24
N ALA A 13 1.50 4.48 2.37
CA ALA A 13 0.05 4.43 2.38
C ALA A 13 -0.54 5.66 1.68
N GLU A 14 -0.09 6.86 2.05
CA GLU A 14 -0.55 8.12 1.44
C GLU A 14 -0.35 8.16 -0.07
N SER A 15 0.74 7.57 -0.57
CA SER A 15 1.02 7.48 -2.00
C SER A 15 -0.07 6.68 -2.73
N ILE A 16 -0.52 5.55 -2.16
CA ILE A 16 -1.62 4.76 -2.71
C ILE A 16 -2.93 5.52 -2.59
N LEU A 17 -3.26 6.03 -1.41
CA LEU A 17 -4.53 6.72 -1.19
C LEU A 17 -4.68 7.95 -2.09
N THR A 18 -3.60 8.71 -2.28
CA THR A 18 -3.58 9.87 -3.18
C THR A 18 -3.74 9.44 -4.63
N ALA A 19 -3.05 8.39 -5.07
CA ALA A 19 -3.11 7.91 -6.45
C ALA A 19 -4.51 7.42 -6.87
N PHE A 20 -5.31 6.95 -5.90
CA PHE A 20 -6.66 6.43 -6.13
C PHE A 20 -7.77 7.38 -5.66
N GLY A 21 -7.46 8.62 -5.25
CA GLY A 21 -8.46 9.60 -4.83
C GLY A 21 -9.16 9.29 -3.50
N GLU A 22 -8.56 8.41 -2.69
CA GLU A 22 -9.14 7.87 -1.47
C GLU A 22 -8.55 8.50 -0.20
N LEU A 23 -7.61 9.45 -0.35
CA LEU A 23 -6.87 10.03 0.77
C LEU A 23 -7.79 10.54 1.90
N ASP A 24 -8.92 11.17 1.59
CA ASP A 24 -9.84 11.72 2.59
C ASP A 24 -10.95 10.74 3.01
N GLN A 25 -11.03 9.56 2.38
CA GLN A 25 -12.09 8.58 2.63
C GLN A 25 -11.66 7.39 3.49
N VAL A 26 -10.41 7.37 3.94
CA VAL A 26 -9.88 6.35 4.83
C VAL A 26 -9.36 6.98 6.09
N ASP A 27 -9.49 6.25 7.19
CA ASP A 27 -9.00 6.64 8.50
C ASP A 27 -7.46 6.78 8.46
N LYS A 28 -7.00 8.01 8.18
CA LYS A 28 -5.58 8.37 8.06
C LYS A 28 -4.83 8.02 9.35
N GLU A 29 -5.46 8.10 10.51
CA GLU A 29 -4.80 7.76 11.77
C GLU A 29 -4.47 6.28 11.87
N LYS A 30 -5.31 5.41 11.30
CA LYS A 30 -5.10 3.96 11.28
C LYS A 30 -4.16 3.51 10.16
N ILE A 31 -4.27 4.09 8.97
CA ILE A 31 -3.64 3.57 7.76
C ILE A 31 -2.43 4.42 7.33
N SER A 32 -2.49 5.74 7.51
CA SER A 32 -1.42 6.68 7.16
C SER A 32 -0.36 6.77 8.26
N ARG A 33 0.35 5.66 8.47
CA ARG A 33 1.55 5.66 9.30
C ARG A 33 2.69 4.97 8.56
N GLY A 34 3.62 5.79 8.07
CA GLY A 34 4.85 5.32 7.40
C GLY A 34 5.73 4.44 8.30
N HIS A 35 6.74 3.82 7.71
CA HIS A 35 7.77 3.02 8.42
C HIS A 35 7.23 1.76 9.13
N GLY A 36 6.22 1.10 8.56
CA GLY A 36 5.66 -0.12 9.14
C GLY A 36 4.84 0.11 10.40
N ARG A 37 4.23 1.29 10.52
CA ARG A 37 3.32 1.64 11.62
C ARG A 37 1.85 1.44 11.26
N ALA A 38 1.58 0.86 10.09
CA ALA A 38 0.26 0.32 9.78
C ALA A 38 -0.09 -0.79 10.79
N PRO A 39 -1.38 -1.15 10.93
CA PRO A 39 -1.82 -2.14 11.90
C PRO A 39 -0.99 -3.42 11.82
N GLN A 40 -0.56 -3.92 12.98
CA GLN A 40 0.26 -5.13 13.10
C GLN A 40 1.62 -5.09 12.35
N GLY A 41 2.17 -3.91 12.03
CA GLY A 41 3.48 -3.80 11.36
C GLY A 41 3.45 -4.01 9.85
N GLU A 42 2.27 -3.94 9.23
CA GLU A 42 2.07 -4.15 7.80
C GLU A 42 2.74 -3.06 6.94
N CYS A 43 3.05 -3.38 5.69
CA CYS A 43 3.47 -2.40 4.70
C CYS A 43 2.32 -1.43 4.41
N GLY A 44 2.57 -0.12 4.54
CA GLY A 44 1.54 0.89 4.34
C GLY A 44 0.93 0.87 2.93
N ALA A 45 1.70 0.50 1.90
CA ALA A 45 1.21 0.43 0.52
C ALA A 45 0.13 -0.66 0.35
N ILE A 46 0.41 -1.90 0.77
CA ILE A 46 -0.57 -2.99 0.63
C ILE A 46 -1.74 -2.79 1.59
N CYS A 47 -1.51 -2.27 2.80
CA CYS A 47 -2.57 -1.97 3.76
C CYS A 47 -3.58 -0.98 3.18
N ALA A 48 -3.10 0.12 2.60
CA ALA A 48 -3.94 1.10 1.92
C ALA A 48 -4.68 0.49 0.71
N ALA A 49 -3.99 -0.29 -0.12
CA ALA A 49 -4.61 -0.92 -1.28
C ALA A 49 -5.73 -1.89 -0.90
N LYS A 50 -5.51 -2.73 0.13
CA LYS A 50 -6.54 -3.62 0.67
C LYS A 50 -7.74 -2.86 1.23
N ALA A 51 -7.50 -1.74 1.92
CA ALA A 51 -8.58 -0.91 2.47
C ALA A 51 -9.45 -0.29 1.37
N ILE A 52 -8.85 0.16 0.26
CA ILE A 52 -9.60 0.65 -0.90
C ILE A 52 -10.40 -0.50 -1.53
N LEU A 53 -9.74 -1.62 -1.80
CA LEU A 53 -10.39 -2.76 -2.47
C LEU A 53 -11.51 -3.37 -1.63
N ALA A 54 -11.37 -3.41 -0.30
CA ALA A 54 -12.40 -3.92 0.59
C ALA A 54 -13.72 -3.12 0.54
N LYS A 55 -13.69 -1.86 0.07
CA LYS A 55 -14.91 -1.07 -0.15
C LYS A 55 -15.70 -1.55 -1.37
N THR A 56 -15.02 -2.09 -2.38
CA THR A 56 -15.63 -2.49 -3.66
C THR A 56 -15.83 -4.00 -3.76
N ASN A 57 -14.85 -4.80 -3.35
CA ASN A 57 -14.89 -6.25 -3.45
C ASN A 57 -13.94 -6.94 -2.46
N LEU A 58 -14.51 -7.51 -1.40
CA LEU A 58 -13.78 -8.21 -0.34
C LEU A 58 -13.07 -9.48 -0.82
N ASP A 59 -13.61 -10.17 -1.83
CA ASP A 59 -13.10 -11.48 -2.26
C ASP A 59 -11.70 -11.37 -2.89
N HIS A 60 -11.43 -10.26 -3.57
CA HIS A 60 -10.14 -10.03 -4.23
C HIS A 60 -9.03 -9.52 -3.29
N VAL A 61 -9.35 -9.20 -2.03
CA VAL A 61 -8.36 -8.73 -1.05
C VAL A 61 -7.33 -9.80 -0.74
N LYS A 62 -7.77 -11.05 -0.58
CA LYS A 62 -6.87 -12.17 -0.30
C LYS A 62 -5.95 -12.47 -1.49
N GLU A 63 -6.50 -12.48 -2.70
CA GLU A 63 -5.71 -12.69 -3.92
C GLU A 63 -4.65 -11.60 -4.12
N MET A 64 -5.02 -10.34 -3.84
CA MET A 64 -4.07 -9.22 -3.87
C MET A 64 -2.93 -9.43 -2.87
N GLU A 65 -3.26 -9.87 -1.66
CA GLU A 65 -2.26 -10.14 -0.61
C GLU A 65 -1.30 -11.26 -1.03
N ASP A 66 -1.83 -12.36 -1.58
CA ASP A 66 -1.03 -13.49 -2.05
C ASP A 66 -0.10 -13.08 -3.21
N GLU A 67 -0.59 -12.30 -4.17
CA GLU A 67 0.23 -11.76 -5.26
C GLU A 67 1.32 -10.79 -4.78
N PHE A 68 1.00 -9.96 -3.79
CA PHE A 68 1.98 -9.07 -3.19
C PHE A 68 3.07 -9.87 -2.47
N ILE A 69 2.70 -10.90 -1.69
CA ILE A 69 3.65 -11.77 -0.99
C ILE A 69 4.57 -12.50 -1.98
N LYS A 70 4.09 -12.94 -3.14
CA LYS A 70 4.93 -13.58 -4.16
C LYS A 70 6.12 -12.70 -4.59
N VAL A 71 5.93 -11.37 -4.62
CA VAL A 71 6.97 -10.41 -5.01
C VAL A 71 7.76 -9.93 -3.79
N ALA A 72 7.08 -9.46 -2.75
CA ALA A 72 7.69 -8.82 -1.58
C ALA A 72 8.24 -9.82 -0.55
N GLY A 73 7.74 -11.05 -0.56
CA GLY A 73 8.07 -12.14 0.37
C GLY A 73 7.39 -12.04 1.74
N SER A 74 6.71 -10.93 2.05
CA SER A 74 5.92 -10.74 3.27
C SER A 74 4.99 -9.55 3.09
N THR A 75 3.96 -9.43 3.93
CA THR A 75 3.18 -8.20 4.10
C THR A 75 3.74 -7.28 5.19
N LYS A 76 4.61 -7.79 6.06
CA LYS A 76 5.17 -7.02 7.17
C LYS A 76 6.33 -6.16 6.71
N CYS A 77 6.26 -4.85 6.96
CA CYS A 77 7.24 -3.89 6.46
C CYS A 77 8.66 -4.26 6.89
N ARG A 78 8.85 -4.66 8.15
CA ARG A 78 10.16 -5.06 8.69
C ARG A 78 10.74 -6.27 7.96
N GLU A 79 9.93 -7.28 7.67
CA GLU A 79 10.36 -8.48 6.97
C GLU A 79 10.69 -8.18 5.50
N ILE A 80 9.88 -7.39 4.81
CA ILE A 80 10.18 -6.93 3.44
C ILE A 80 11.54 -6.23 3.39
N ARG A 81 11.80 -5.33 4.35
CA ARG A 81 13.08 -4.61 4.45
C ARG A 81 14.26 -5.53 4.76
N LYS A 82 14.03 -6.60 5.54
CA LYS A 82 15.04 -7.62 5.84
C LYS A 82 15.35 -8.48 4.61
N LEU A 83 14.34 -8.85 3.84
CA LEU A 83 14.48 -9.67 2.62
C LEU A 83 15.15 -8.93 1.47
N ARG A 84 15.03 -7.59 1.42
CA ARG A 84 15.62 -6.72 0.38
C ARG A 84 15.23 -7.08 -1.07
N LYS A 85 14.14 -7.83 -1.26
CA LYS A 85 13.61 -8.20 -2.58
C LYS A 85 12.97 -7.04 -3.32
N ILE A 86 12.37 -6.10 -2.58
CA ILE A 86 11.66 -4.95 -3.13
C ILE A 86 11.88 -3.71 -2.26
N SER A 87 11.98 -2.54 -2.89
CA SER A 87 12.10 -1.26 -2.19
C SER A 87 10.74 -0.75 -1.70
N CYS A 88 10.72 0.26 -0.82
CA CYS A 88 9.45 0.88 -0.42
C CYS A 88 8.70 1.48 -1.62
N LEU A 89 9.44 2.04 -2.60
CA LEU A 89 8.86 2.52 -3.85
C LEU A 89 8.26 1.35 -4.65
N GLY A 90 9.00 0.25 -4.77
CA GLY A 90 8.49 -0.94 -5.44
C GLY A 90 7.24 -1.52 -4.76
N CYS A 91 7.14 -1.47 -3.43
CA CYS A 91 5.91 -1.86 -2.73
C CYS A 91 4.73 -0.97 -3.16
N VAL A 92 4.94 0.35 -3.27
CA VAL A 92 3.90 1.28 -3.76
C VAL A 92 3.51 0.96 -5.19
N GLU A 93 4.49 0.82 -6.09
CA GLU A 93 4.23 0.50 -7.50
C GLU A 93 3.46 -0.82 -7.64
N LYS A 94 3.88 -1.86 -6.91
CA LYS A 94 3.24 -3.18 -6.97
C LYS A 94 1.82 -3.15 -6.38
N SER A 95 1.61 -2.49 -5.25
CA SER A 95 0.27 -2.35 -4.66
C SER A 95 -0.67 -1.56 -5.58
N ALA A 96 -0.18 -0.49 -6.22
CA ALA A 96 -0.95 0.29 -7.17
C ALA A 96 -1.33 -0.54 -8.41
N GLU A 97 -0.38 -1.30 -8.98
CA GLU A 97 -0.63 -2.20 -10.12
C GLU A 97 -1.72 -3.23 -9.78
N LEU A 98 -1.60 -3.90 -8.63
CA LEU A 98 -2.55 -4.94 -8.20
C LEU A 98 -3.95 -4.37 -7.94
N LEU A 99 -4.02 -3.15 -7.41
CA LEU A 99 -5.27 -2.45 -7.13
C LEU A 99 -5.94 -2.01 -8.42
N HIS A 100 -5.19 -1.38 -9.32
CA HIS A 100 -5.68 -0.91 -10.61
C HIS A 100 -6.26 -2.05 -11.46
N LYS A 101 -5.60 -3.22 -11.46
CA LYS A 101 -6.08 -4.43 -12.15
C LYS A 101 -7.42 -4.97 -11.64
N ARG A 102 -7.81 -4.64 -10.41
CA ARG A 102 -9.01 -5.18 -9.75
C ARG A 102 -10.17 -4.19 -9.71
N ILE A 103 -9.89 -2.89 -9.67
CA ILE A 103 -10.93 -1.86 -9.70
C ILE A 103 -11.45 -1.64 -11.13
N ASN A 104 -10.63 -1.85 -12.17
CA ASN A 104 -11.03 -1.67 -13.57
C ASN A 104 -11.47 -2.96 -14.27
N LYS A 105 -11.83 -4.00 -13.51
CA LYS A 105 -12.27 -5.29 -14.05
C LYS A 105 -13.74 -5.51 -13.72
#